data_AF-A0A0M0LKN6-F1
#
_entry.id   AF-A0A0M0LKN6-F1
#
_cell.length_a   1.000
_cell.length_b   1.000
_cell.length_c   1.000
_cell.angle_alpha   90.00
_cell.angle_beta   90.00
_cell.angle_gamma   90.00
#
_symmetry.space_group_name_H-M   'P 1'
#
loop_
_entity.id
_entity.type
_entity.pdbx_description
1 polymer ?
#
loop_
_entity_poly.entity_id
_entity_poly.type
_entity_poly.pdbx_seq_one_letter_code
_entity_poly.pdbx_strand_id
1 'polypeptide(L)'
;MEEIQLILAKNLKAIREKEKLSLEKVSQLSGVSKTMIGQIERGESSPTLTTIWKIANGLKISFTSLINSPQPDTKVVLKSEIQVLSEDNGRYRVYPSFHFQEDRRFEVYSVEIESEGALSSDSHREGTEEFITVFDGEVTISVSDSSYILKSGDSIRFKADRPHTYCNSGDTLTRLSMTMYYPT
;
A
#
# COMPACT_ATOMS: atom_id res chain seq x y z
N MET A 1 2.83 9.58 -17.76
CA MET A 1 3.13 10.23 -16.47
C MET A 1 2.30 11.50 -16.43
N GLU A 2 1.34 11.64 -15.52
CA GLU A 2 0.60 12.90 -15.41
C GLU A 2 1.54 14.02 -14.98
N GLU A 3 1.43 15.19 -15.59
CA GLU A 3 2.23 16.36 -15.25
C GLU A 3 1.83 16.86 -13.85
N ILE A 4 2.80 17.18 -12.97
CA ILE A 4 2.58 17.56 -11.56
C ILE A 4 1.54 18.69 -11.43
N GLN A 5 1.50 19.60 -12.41
CA GLN A 5 0.52 20.68 -12.50
C GLN A 5 -0.93 20.16 -12.55
N LEU A 6 -1.18 19.10 -13.32
CA LEU A 6 -2.51 18.50 -13.44
C LEU A 6 -2.91 17.73 -12.18
N ILE A 7 -1.94 17.09 -11.53
CA ILE A 7 -2.15 16.43 -10.23
C ILE A 7 -2.56 17.48 -9.18
N LEU A 8 -1.82 18.58 -9.10
CA LEU A 8 -2.12 19.70 -8.22
C LEU A 8 -3.51 20.29 -8.47
N ALA A 9 -3.84 20.51 -9.74
CA ALA A 9 -5.15 21.04 -10.14
C ALA A 9 -6.30 20.16 -9.65
N LYS A 10 -6.22 18.84 -9.91
CA LYS A 10 -7.23 17.86 -9.50
C LYS A 10 -7.35 17.79 -7.97
N ASN A 11 -6.22 17.67 -7.27
CA ASN A 11 -6.21 17.53 -5.81
C ASN A 11 -6.75 18.76 -5.10
N LEU A 12 -6.31 19.95 -5.50
CA LEU A 12 -6.78 21.19 -4.89
C LEU A 12 -8.29 21.35 -5.04
N LYS A 13 -8.82 21.08 -6.24
CA LYS A 13 -10.26 21.12 -6.51
C LYS A 13 -11.02 20.09 -5.66
N ALA A 14 -10.55 18.84 -5.62
CA ALA A 14 -11.19 17.78 -4.85
C ALA A 14 -11.24 18.09 -3.34
N ILE A 15 -10.13 18.58 -2.78
CA ILE A 15 -10.06 18.99 -1.36
C ILE A 15 -11.02 20.16 -1.11
N ARG A 16 -11.00 21.18 -1.96
CA ARG A 16 -11.89 22.35 -1.83
C ARG A 16 -13.36 21.94 -1.85
N GLU A 17 -13.75 21.06 -2.77
CA GLU A 17 -15.14 20.59 -2.92
C GLU A 17 -15.56 19.68 -1.75
N LYS A 18 -14.68 18.79 -1.29
CA LYS A 18 -14.91 17.93 -0.12
C LYS A 18 -15.16 18.77 1.15
N GLU A 19 -14.38 19.82 1.35
CA GLU A 19 -14.50 20.75 2.48
C GLU A 19 -15.58 21.83 2.26
N LYS A 20 -16.30 21.79 1.12
CA LYS A 20 -17.36 22.75 0.74
C LYS A 20 -16.89 24.22 0.76
N LEU A 21 -15.63 24.45 0.39
CA LEU A 21 -15.02 25.78 0.37
C LEU A 21 -15.23 26.46 -0.99
N SER A 22 -15.46 27.78 -0.97
CA SER A 22 -15.40 28.60 -2.18
C SER A 22 -13.94 28.95 -2.52
N LEU A 23 -13.65 29.30 -3.77
CA LEU A 23 -12.32 29.81 -4.17
C LEU A 23 -11.91 31.03 -3.32
N GLU A 24 -12.87 31.88 -2.97
CA GLU A 24 -12.67 33.03 -2.08
C GLU A 24 -12.21 32.57 -0.69
N LYS A 25 -12.85 31.53 -0.14
CA LYS A 25 -12.48 31.02 1.18
C LYS A 25 -11.09 30.39 1.17
N VAL A 26 -10.72 29.64 0.13
CA VAL A 26 -9.36 29.10 -0.03
C VAL A 26 -8.34 30.24 -0.14
N SER A 27 -8.66 31.30 -0.89
CA SER A 27 -7.82 32.49 -1.01
C SER A 27 -7.54 33.14 0.35
N GLN A 28 -8.59 33.32 1.16
CA GLN A 28 -8.47 33.89 2.51
C GLN A 28 -7.65 33.01 3.46
N LEU A 29 -7.84 31.69 3.40
CA LEU A 29 -7.13 30.74 4.27
C LEU A 29 -5.65 30.61 3.92
N SER A 30 -5.32 30.59 2.63
CA SER A 30 -3.95 30.37 2.13
C SER A 30 -3.14 31.65 1.94
N GLY A 31 -3.79 32.81 1.84
CA GLY A 31 -3.13 34.06 1.44
C GLY A 31 -2.66 34.07 -0.03
N VAL A 32 -3.19 33.16 -0.86
CA VAL A 32 -2.97 33.11 -2.31
C VAL A 32 -4.19 33.68 -3.02
N SER A 33 -4.01 34.53 -4.04
CA SER A 33 -5.14 35.22 -4.66
C SER A 33 -6.17 34.26 -5.28
N LYS A 34 -7.46 34.60 -5.17
CA LYS A 34 -8.56 33.84 -5.79
C LYS A 34 -8.33 33.53 -7.27
N THR A 35 -7.79 34.49 -8.03
CA THR A 35 -7.45 34.31 -9.45
C THR A 35 -6.42 33.20 -9.63
N MET A 36 -5.35 33.21 -8.83
CA MET A 36 -4.31 32.18 -8.88
C MET A 36 -4.86 30.81 -8.46
N ILE A 37 -5.67 30.72 -7.39
CA ILE A 37 -6.32 29.45 -7.02
C ILE A 37 -7.17 28.91 -8.18
N GLY A 38 -7.95 29.76 -8.84
CA GLY A 38 -8.75 29.37 -10.00
C GLY A 38 -7.91 28.90 -11.19
N GLN A 39 -6.77 29.55 -11.48
CA GLN A 39 -5.83 29.12 -12.52
C GLN A 39 -5.18 27.77 -12.19
N ILE A 40 -4.82 27.55 -10.93
CA ILE A 40 -4.28 26.27 -10.46
C ILE A 40 -5.31 25.16 -10.67
N GLU A 41 -6.56 25.33 -10.23
CA GLU A 41 -7.61 24.30 -10.37
C GLU A 41 -7.96 23.95 -11.84
N ARG A 42 -7.72 24.87 -12.78
CA ARG A 42 -7.88 24.62 -14.22
C ARG A 42 -6.63 24.05 -14.89
N GLY A 43 -5.53 23.90 -14.15
CA GLY A 43 -4.25 23.48 -14.70
C GLY A 43 -3.64 24.51 -15.65
N GLU A 44 -3.96 25.79 -15.51
CA GLU A 44 -3.47 26.89 -16.38
C GLU A 44 -2.20 27.55 -15.84
N SER A 45 -1.80 27.25 -14.61
CA SER A 45 -0.61 27.82 -13.98
C SER A 45 0.23 26.74 -13.31
N SER A 46 1.56 26.88 -13.38
CA SER A 46 2.52 26.10 -12.60
C SER A 46 2.98 26.93 -11.38
N PRO A 47 2.35 26.78 -10.21
CA PRO A 47 2.66 27.60 -9.04
C PRO A 47 4.03 27.25 -8.44
N THR A 48 4.64 28.22 -7.77
CA THR A 48 5.90 27.98 -7.04
C THR A 48 5.69 27.05 -5.84
N LEU A 49 6.76 26.41 -5.37
CA LEU A 49 6.74 25.58 -4.16
C LEU A 49 6.21 26.36 -2.94
N THR A 50 6.59 27.63 -2.82
CA THR A 50 6.10 28.55 -1.77
C THR A 50 4.58 28.74 -1.83
N THR A 51 4.01 28.86 -3.03
CA THR A 51 2.56 28.97 -3.22
C THR A 51 1.85 27.69 -2.79
N ILE A 52 2.38 26.52 -3.16
CA ILE A 52 1.79 25.23 -2.79
C ILE A 52 1.82 25.06 -1.25
N TRP A 53 2.92 25.42 -0.59
CA TRP A 53 3.03 25.42 0.87
C TRP A 53 2.03 26.37 1.55
N LYS A 54 1.84 27.57 1.01
CA LYS A 54 0.82 28.51 1.49
C LYS A 54 -0.57 27.90 1.45
N ILE A 55 -0.91 27.22 0.34
CA ILE A 55 -2.18 26.52 0.19
C ILE A 55 -2.30 25.38 1.20
N ALA A 56 -1.30 24.50 1.30
CA ALA A 56 -1.30 23.38 2.23
C ALA A 56 -1.48 23.83 3.69
N ASN A 57 -0.72 24.84 4.11
CA ASN A 57 -0.80 25.39 5.47
C ASN A 57 -2.14 26.07 5.74
N GLY A 58 -2.65 26.86 4.79
CA GLY A 58 -3.94 27.52 4.90
C GLY A 58 -5.10 26.55 5.05
N LEU A 59 -5.05 25.43 4.33
CA LEU A 59 -6.03 24.34 4.39
C LEU A 59 -5.75 23.33 5.51
N LYS A 60 -4.64 23.47 6.25
CA LYS A 60 -4.19 22.54 7.29
C LYS A 60 -4.07 21.08 6.81
N ILE A 61 -3.56 20.90 5.60
CA ILE A 61 -3.30 19.60 4.98
C ILE A 61 -1.80 19.40 4.77
N SER A 62 -1.39 18.15 4.52
CA SER A 62 -0.02 17.88 4.09
C SER A 62 0.23 18.48 2.70
N PHE A 63 1.45 18.98 2.48
CA PHE A 63 1.95 19.33 1.14
C PHE A 63 1.78 18.17 0.15
N THR A 64 2.04 16.93 0.59
CA THR A 64 1.91 15.73 -0.26
C THR A 64 0.47 15.47 -0.71
N SER A 65 -0.54 15.90 0.06
CA SER A 65 -1.95 15.80 -0.36
C SER A 65 -2.27 16.64 -1.60
N LEU A 66 -1.46 17.65 -1.91
CA LEU A 66 -1.63 18.48 -3.11
C LEU A 66 -0.88 17.92 -4.32
N ILE A 67 0.25 17.24 -4.13
CA ILE A 67 1.14 16.86 -5.23
C ILE A 67 1.19 15.35 -5.53
N ASN A 68 0.68 14.51 -4.63
CA ASN A 68 0.61 13.07 -4.87
C ASN A 68 -0.54 12.77 -5.83
N SER A 69 -0.33 11.84 -6.77
CA SER A 69 -1.44 11.35 -7.59
C SER A 69 -2.56 10.83 -6.68
N PRO A 70 -3.80 11.32 -6.85
CA PRO A 70 -4.91 10.81 -6.06
C PRO A 70 -5.00 9.31 -6.30
N GLN A 71 -4.93 8.54 -5.22
CA GLN A 71 -5.16 7.10 -5.31
C GLN A 71 -6.64 6.92 -5.64
N PRO A 72 -6.99 6.11 -6.66
CA PRO A 72 -8.39 5.85 -6.94
C PRO A 72 -9.04 5.19 -5.73
N ASP A 73 -10.30 5.56 -5.44
CA ASP A 73 -11.08 4.96 -4.35
C ASP A 73 -11.22 3.44 -4.51
N THR A 74 -11.15 2.96 -5.75
CA THR A 74 -11.18 1.54 -6.09
C THR A 74 -10.00 1.21 -7.00
N LYS A 75 -9.24 0.18 -6.62
CA LYS A 75 -8.13 -0.35 -7.40
C LYS A 75 -8.31 -1.85 -7.60
N VAL A 76 -8.40 -2.27 -8.86
CA VAL A 76 -8.29 -3.69 -9.24
C VAL A 76 -6.82 -3.98 -9.54
N VAL A 77 -6.31 -5.10 -9.01
CA VAL A 77 -4.96 -5.59 -9.30
C VAL A 77 -5.11 -6.95 -9.95
N LEU A 78 -4.71 -7.07 -11.21
CA LEU A 78 -4.78 -8.33 -11.94
C LEU A 78 -3.50 -9.12 -11.67
N LYS A 79 -3.63 -10.37 -11.22
CA LYS A 79 -2.48 -11.25 -10.96
C LYS A 79 -1.55 -11.37 -12.18
N SER A 80 -2.11 -11.34 -13.40
CA SER A 80 -1.36 -11.40 -14.67
C SER A 80 -0.47 -10.19 -14.93
N GLU A 81 -0.70 -9.07 -14.23
CA GLU A 81 0.06 -7.82 -14.37
C GLU A 81 1.10 -7.66 -13.24
N ILE A 82 1.08 -8.54 -12.24
CA ILE A 82 2.02 -8.51 -11.13
C ILE A 82 3.34 -9.15 -11.58
N GLN A 83 4.45 -8.43 -11.36
CA GLN A 83 5.78 -9.02 -11.44
C GLN A 83 5.95 -10.03 -10.29
N VAL A 84 5.99 -11.32 -10.64
CA VAL A 84 6.21 -12.39 -9.67
C VAL A 84 7.64 -12.37 -9.16
N LEU A 85 7.79 -12.55 -7.85
CA LEU A 85 9.07 -12.82 -7.19
C LEU A 85 9.12 -14.31 -6.87
N SER A 86 10.23 -14.96 -7.22
CA SER A 86 10.37 -16.41 -7.10
C SER A 86 11.61 -16.75 -6.30
N GLU A 87 11.46 -17.67 -5.37
CA GLU A 87 12.53 -18.26 -4.54
C GLU A 87 12.49 -19.79 -4.64
N ASP A 88 13.50 -20.44 -4.08
CA ASP A 88 13.61 -21.91 -4.06
C ASP A 88 13.45 -22.57 -5.43
N ASN A 89 14.22 -22.08 -6.42
CA ASN A 89 14.16 -22.52 -7.82
C ASN A 89 12.76 -22.41 -8.45
N GLY A 90 11.94 -21.46 -7.98
CA GLY A 90 10.58 -21.22 -8.48
C GLY A 90 9.49 -21.99 -7.76
N ARG A 91 9.82 -22.79 -6.74
CA ARG A 91 8.83 -23.48 -5.91
C ARG A 91 8.09 -22.55 -4.96
N TYR A 92 8.70 -21.43 -4.58
CA TYR A 92 8.05 -20.40 -3.77
C TYR A 92 7.83 -19.15 -4.61
N ARG A 93 6.57 -18.74 -4.81
CA ARG A 93 6.20 -17.61 -5.67
C ARG A 93 5.35 -16.60 -4.92
N VAL A 94 5.75 -15.34 -4.97
CA VAL A 94 5.09 -14.23 -4.30
C VAL A 94 4.58 -13.24 -5.34
N TYR A 95 3.32 -12.83 -5.18
CA TYR A 95 2.63 -11.86 -6.01
C TYR A 95 2.22 -10.65 -5.13
N PRO A 96 3.02 -9.57 -5.09
CA PRO A 96 2.70 -8.35 -4.34
C PRO A 96 1.43 -7.68 -4.88
N SER A 97 0.30 -7.96 -4.24
CA SER A 97 -1.02 -7.49 -4.67
C SER A 97 -1.25 -6.03 -4.26
N PHE A 98 -0.84 -5.67 -3.04
CA PHE A 98 -0.83 -4.29 -2.56
C PHE A 98 0.50 -3.98 -1.87
N HIS A 99 1.19 -2.95 -2.35
CA HIS A 99 2.47 -2.49 -1.83
C HIS A 99 2.29 -1.59 -0.61
N PHE A 100 3.37 -1.41 0.16
CA PHE A 100 3.38 -0.54 1.31
C PHE A 100 3.00 0.89 0.93
N GLN A 101 2.13 1.49 1.74
CA GLN A 101 1.82 2.91 1.71
C GLN A 101 1.84 3.43 3.14
N GLU A 102 2.49 4.57 3.36
CA GLU A 102 2.70 5.15 4.70
C GLU A 102 1.39 5.34 5.49
N ASP A 103 0.30 5.66 4.79
CA ASP A 103 -1.04 5.87 5.37
C ASP A 103 -1.76 4.55 5.73
N ARG A 104 -1.39 3.45 5.10
CA ARG A 104 -2.00 2.12 5.30
C ARG A 104 -1.19 1.22 6.22
N ARG A 105 0.14 1.31 6.12
CA ARG A 105 1.13 0.53 6.88
C ARG A 105 0.95 -0.98 6.78
N PHE A 106 0.46 -1.45 5.64
CA PHE A 106 0.42 -2.87 5.34
C PHE A 106 0.79 -3.16 3.89
N GLU A 107 1.17 -4.40 3.65
CA GLU A 107 1.36 -5.02 2.34
C GLU A 107 0.49 -6.26 2.25
N VAL A 108 0.05 -6.60 1.04
CA VAL A 108 -0.72 -7.82 0.78
C VAL A 108 -0.08 -8.58 -0.36
N TYR A 109 0.15 -9.86 -0.13
CA TYR A 109 0.71 -10.79 -1.09
C TYR A 109 -0.26 -11.94 -1.31
N SER A 110 -0.34 -12.40 -2.56
CA SER A 110 -0.76 -13.77 -2.83
C SER A 110 0.49 -14.63 -2.95
N VAL A 111 0.51 -15.79 -2.33
CA VAL A 111 1.66 -16.70 -2.33
C VAL A 111 1.24 -18.06 -2.87
N GLU A 112 2.10 -18.64 -3.71
CA GLU A 112 1.98 -20.00 -4.21
C GLU A 112 3.24 -20.78 -3.82
N ILE A 113 3.05 -21.95 -3.21
CA ILE A 113 4.14 -22.81 -2.77
C ILE A 113 3.93 -24.20 -3.37
N GLU A 114 4.78 -24.61 -4.30
CA GLU A 114 4.81 -25.97 -4.83
C GLU A 114 5.09 -27.00 -3.73
N SER A 115 4.79 -28.28 -3.96
CA SER A 115 5.17 -29.35 -3.04
C SER A 115 6.67 -29.31 -2.76
N GLU A 116 7.06 -29.52 -1.50
CA GLU A 116 8.43 -29.38 -0.99
C GLU A 116 9.04 -27.98 -1.12
N GLY A 117 8.26 -27.00 -1.57
CA GLY A 117 8.65 -25.60 -1.64
C GLY A 117 8.76 -25.00 -0.24
N ALA A 118 9.82 -24.23 -0.01
CA ALA A 118 10.04 -23.57 1.26
C ALA A 118 10.67 -22.18 1.11
N LEU A 119 10.45 -21.34 2.12
CA LEU A 119 11.15 -20.08 2.29
C LEU A 119 11.50 -19.88 3.77
N SER A 120 12.74 -19.48 4.02
CA SER A 120 13.18 -18.99 5.34
C SER A 120 13.27 -17.47 5.27
N SER A 121 12.64 -16.79 6.22
CA SER A 121 12.67 -15.34 6.34
C SER A 121 13.46 -14.93 7.59
N ASP A 122 14.32 -13.94 7.42
CA ASP A 122 14.93 -13.24 8.55
C ASP A 122 13.88 -12.44 9.33
N SER A 123 14.27 -11.93 10.50
CA SER A 123 13.37 -11.09 11.31
C SER A 123 13.01 -9.82 10.56
N HIS A 124 11.72 -9.53 10.42
CA HIS A 124 11.25 -8.23 9.92
C HIS A 124 11.41 -7.15 10.99
N ARG A 125 11.05 -5.91 10.64
CA ARG A 125 11.11 -4.75 11.54
C ARG A 125 10.39 -5.05 12.86
N GLU A 126 10.89 -4.50 13.96
CA GLU A 126 10.29 -4.66 15.28
C GLU A 126 8.77 -4.45 15.29
N GLY A 127 8.05 -5.39 15.90
CA GLY A 127 6.60 -5.37 16.01
C GLY A 127 5.82 -5.68 14.74
N THR A 128 6.48 -5.97 13.61
CA THR A 128 5.79 -6.42 12.38
C THR A 128 4.98 -7.68 12.66
N GLU A 129 3.73 -7.69 12.20
CA GLU A 129 2.84 -8.85 12.29
C GLU A 129 2.47 -9.35 10.91
N GLU A 130 2.31 -10.66 10.81
CA GLU A 130 1.81 -11.31 9.61
C GLU A 130 0.49 -12.01 9.86
N PHE A 131 -0.40 -11.88 8.89
CA PHE A 131 -1.73 -12.48 8.87
C PHE A 131 -1.83 -13.34 7.61
N ILE A 132 -2.02 -14.64 7.79
CA ILE A 132 -2.06 -15.59 6.68
C ILE A 132 -3.40 -16.32 6.69
N THR A 133 -3.97 -16.50 5.49
CA THR A 133 -5.13 -17.36 5.24
C THR A 133 -4.83 -18.29 4.09
N VAL A 134 -4.99 -19.59 4.31
CA VAL A 134 -4.79 -20.63 3.29
C VAL A 134 -6.11 -20.85 2.54
N PHE A 135 -6.05 -20.85 1.21
CA PHE A 135 -7.22 -21.10 0.36
C PHE A 135 -7.19 -22.48 -0.28
N ASP A 136 -5.99 -23.03 -0.52
CA ASP A 136 -5.79 -24.31 -1.18
C ASP A 136 -4.50 -24.96 -0.63
N GLY A 137 -4.49 -26.29 -0.50
CA GLY A 137 -3.36 -27.05 0.03
C GLY A 137 -3.15 -26.89 1.55
N GLU A 138 -1.89 -27.05 1.96
CA GLU A 138 -1.46 -26.90 3.36
C GLU A 138 -0.08 -26.24 3.46
N VAL A 139 0.14 -25.49 4.54
CA VAL A 139 1.44 -24.88 4.84
C VAL A 139 1.80 -25.13 6.30
N THR A 140 3.05 -25.49 6.52
CA THR A 140 3.69 -25.54 7.82
C THR A 140 4.44 -24.24 8.04
N ILE A 141 4.05 -23.48 9.05
CA ILE A 141 4.69 -22.22 9.44
C ILE A 141 5.42 -22.45 10.75
N SER A 142 6.73 -22.22 10.77
CA SER A 142 7.54 -22.31 11.99
C SER A 142 7.96 -20.92 12.43
N VAL A 143 7.74 -20.62 13.70
CA VAL A 143 8.04 -19.34 14.33
C VAL A 143 8.76 -19.63 15.64
N SER A 144 10.04 -19.23 15.72
CA SER A 144 10.91 -19.64 16.84
C SER A 144 10.92 -21.17 17.00
N ASP A 145 10.56 -21.70 18.18
CA ASP A 145 10.60 -23.15 18.48
C ASP A 145 9.25 -23.87 18.24
N SER A 146 8.26 -23.17 17.68
CA SER A 146 6.91 -23.71 17.46
C SER A 146 6.60 -23.83 15.98
N SER A 147 5.88 -24.89 15.61
CA SER A 147 5.43 -25.15 14.24
C SER A 147 3.93 -25.32 14.20
N TYR A 148 3.30 -24.73 13.18
CA TYR A 148 1.86 -24.65 13.01
C TYR A 148 1.49 -25.11 11.61
N ILE A 149 0.65 -26.14 11.51
CA ILE A 149 0.14 -26.65 10.23
C ILE A 149 -1.22 -26.00 9.98
N LEU A 150 -1.37 -25.36 8.83
CA LEU A 150 -2.60 -24.72 8.38
C LEU A 150 -3.07 -25.37 7.10
N LYS A 151 -4.37 -25.65 7.02
CA LYS A 151 -5.03 -26.22 5.84
C LYS A 151 -5.96 -25.19 5.21
N SER A 152 -6.51 -25.50 4.03
CA SER A 152 -7.52 -24.66 3.38
C SER A 152 -8.63 -24.21 4.35
N GLY A 153 -8.83 -22.91 4.44
CA GLY A 153 -9.79 -22.26 5.34
C GLY A 153 -9.21 -21.78 6.67
N ASP A 154 -8.02 -22.24 7.05
CA ASP A 154 -7.36 -21.83 8.29
C ASP A 154 -6.65 -20.49 8.14
N SER A 155 -6.51 -19.79 9.27
CA SER A 155 -5.76 -18.55 9.37
C SER A 155 -4.85 -18.53 10.59
N ILE A 156 -3.71 -17.84 10.47
CA ILE A 156 -2.81 -17.56 11.59
C ILE A 156 -2.45 -16.07 11.62
N ARG A 157 -2.16 -15.58 12.82
CA ARG A 157 -1.43 -14.34 13.03
C ARG A 157 -0.25 -14.58 13.95
N PHE A 158 0.91 -14.07 13.58
CA PHE A 158 2.11 -14.13 14.44
C PHE A 158 2.95 -12.86 14.30
N LYS A 159 3.83 -12.65 15.27
CA LYS A 159 4.85 -11.60 15.19
C LYS A 159 5.95 -12.05 14.25
N ALA A 160 6.14 -11.33 13.16
CA ALA A 160 7.15 -11.60 12.15
C ALA A 160 8.45 -10.81 12.39
N ASP A 161 8.54 -10.12 13.54
CA ASP A 161 9.74 -9.50 14.10
C ASP A 161 10.80 -10.50 14.61
N ARG A 162 10.75 -11.73 14.12
CA ARG A 162 11.59 -12.87 14.49
C ARG A 162 11.73 -13.82 13.30
N PRO A 163 12.76 -14.68 13.26
CA PRO A 163 12.93 -15.63 12.17
C PRO A 163 11.75 -16.59 12.09
N HIS A 164 11.32 -16.88 10.88
CA HIS A 164 10.21 -17.77 10.61
C HIS A 164 10.33 -18.42 9.23
N THR A 165 9.65 -19.55 9.02
CA THR A 165 9.73 -20.32 7.78
C THR A 165 8.35 -20.73 7.28
N TYR A 166 8.21 -20.81 5.97
CA TYR A 166 7.07 -21.37 5.27
C TYR A 166 7.51 -22.65 4.56
N CYS A 167 6.76 -23.74 4.71
CA CYS A 167 7.03 -24.98 3.99
C CYS A 167 5.72 -25.62 3.56
N ASN A 168 5.60 -25.96 2.28
CA ASN A 168 4.53 -26.83 1.83
C ASN A 168 4.96 -28.29 2.03
N SER A 169 4.46 -28.89 3.11
CA SER A 169 4.70 -30.31 3.44
C SER A 169 3.75 -31.28 2.74
N GLY A 170 2.76 -30.75 2.00
CA GLY A 170 1.80 -31.54 1.24
C GLY A 170 2.29 -31.87 -0.18
N ASP A 171 1.46 -32.60 -0.92
CA ASP A 171 1.72 -33.08 -2.28
C ASP A 171 1.06 -32.22 -3.38
N THR A 172 0.25 -31.24 -2.99
CA THR A 172 -0.44 -30.31 -3.89
C THR A 172 0.08 -28.88 -3.74
N LEU A 173 -0.10 -28.06 -4.77
CA LEU A 173 0.18 -26.62 -4.72
C LEU A 173 -0.61 -25.95 -3.59
N THR A 174 0.09 -25.23 -2.72
CA THR A 174 -0.52 -24.43 -1.66
C THR A 174 -0.70 -22.98 -2.10
N ARG A 175 -1.88 -22.41 -1.86
CA ARG A 175 -2.20 -21.01 -2.16
C ARG A 175 -2.69 -20.30 -0.90
N LEU A 176 -2.09 -19.15 -0.61
CA LEU A 176 -2.45 -18.35 0.57
C LEU A 176 -2.43 -16.84 0.26
N SER A 177 -3.16 -16.08 1.06
CA SER A 177 -2.97 -14.64 1.19
C SER A 177 -2.12 -14.37 2.43
N MET A 178 -1.20 -13.43 2.31
CA MET A 178 -0.34 -12.96 3.39
C MET A 178 -0.45 -11.45 3.47
N THR A 179 -0.83 -10.92 4.63
CA THR A 179 -0.82 -9.49 4.91
C THR A 179 0.26 -9.19 5.94
N MET A 180 1.22 -8.37 5.56
CA MET A 180 2.25 -7.85 6.48
C MET A 180 1.78 -6.50 7.02
N TYR A 181 1.71 -6.35 8.34
CA TYR A 181 1.35 -5.10 9.00
C TYR A 181 2.53 -4.53 9.78
N TYR A 182 2.75 -3.24 9.63
CA TYR A 182 3.88 -2.53 10.21
C TYR A 182 3.38 -1.53 11.29
N PRO A 183 3.75 -1.71 12.57
CA PRO A 183 3.36 -0.78 13.63
C PRO A 183 4.12 0.56 13.51
N THR A 184 3.61 1.58 14.19
CA THR A 184 4.14 2.96 14.21
C THR A 184 5.23 3.10 15.24
#